data_AF-A0A132CE79-F1
#
_entry.id   AF-A0A132CE79-F1
#
_cell.length_a   1.000
_cell.length_b   1.000
_cell.length_c   1.000
_cell.angle_alpha   90.00
_cell.angle_beta   90.00
_cell.angle_gamma   90.00
#
_symmetry.space_group_name_H-M   'P 1'
#
loop_
_entity.id
_entity.type
_entity.pdbx_description
1 polymer ?
#
loop_
_entity_poly.entity_id
_entity_poly.type
_entity_poly.pdbx_seq_one_letter_code
_entity_poly.pdbx_strand_id
1 'polypeptide(L)'
;MLRSGKIKRTALTLAESAEEQFRTTLAWIEENRAEGGCLGNIPEFANRIPENILRIAANLHVIEQREGTVIQRDILLSAIRLIIFFTEQHIALFGEIDVPLEEKYARAVLEYLRREFKKFEVRGTPWTGWIVTVRQIQQYVGNAEIRSKRDYVVDALYVLAHEGIVRLNFAPGEKVVSVQLLDSHFGTRPKDIPKPDHH
;
A
#
# COMPACT_ATOMS: atom_id res chain seq x y z
N MET A 1 1.42 -36.43 40.46
CA MET A 1 2.47 -36.70 39.46
C MET A 1 1.80 -37.25 38.20
N LEU A 2 1.63 -36.43 37.16
CA LEU A 2 1.16 -36.91 35.85
C LEU A 2 2.30 -37.74 35.24
N ARG A 3 2.06 -39.04 35.04
CA ARG A 3 3.01 -39.92 34.36
C ARG A 3 3.27 -39.34 32.97
N SER A 4 4.53 -39.02 32.68
CA SER A 4 5.01 -38.73 31.33
C SER A 4 4.84 -40.01 30.50
N GLY A 5 3.67 -40.18 29.91
CA GLY A 5 3.45 -41.19 28.88
C GLY A 5 4.30 -40.85 27.67
N LYS A 6 4.87 -41.86 27.00
CA LYS A 6 5.59 -41.67 25.73
C LYS A 6 4.65 -41.01 24.72
N ILE A 7 4.86 -39.73 24.44
CA ILE A 7 4.11 -39.00 23.40
C ILE A 7 4.60 -39.54 22.05
N LYS A 8 3.74 -40.29 21.35
CA LYS A 8 4.01 -40.69 19.97
C LYS A 8 3.66 -39.51 19.07
N ARG A 9 4.67 -38.87 18.49
CA ARG A 9 4.47 -37.80 17.49
C ARG A 9 4.06 -38.44 16.18
N THR A 10 2.89 -38.07 15.69
CA THR A 10 2.40 -38.51 14.39
C THR A 10 2.58 -37.37 13.39
N ALA A 11 3.26 -37.63 12.29
CA ALA A 11 3.42 -36.66 11.22
C ALA A 11 2.14 -36.64 10.37
N LEU A 12 1.67 -35.44 10.03
CA LEU A 12 0.61 -35.24 9.06
C LEU A 12 1.22 -35.01 7.68
N THR A 13 0.57 -35.53 6.64
CA THR A 13 0.94 -35.32 5.24
C THR A 13 -0.22 -34.70 4.47
N LEU A 14 0.06 -34.02 3.37
CA LEU A 14 -0.99 -33.53 2.47
C LEU A 14 -1.51 -34.69 1.61
N ALA A 15 -2.81 -34.67 1.30
CA ALA A 15 -3.33 -35.43 0.16
C ALA A 15 -2.77 -34.85 -1.15
N GLU A 16 -2.72 -35.64 -2.22
CA GLU A 16 -2.22 -35.21 -3.53
C GLU A 16 -2.89 -33.92 -4.03
N SER A 17 -4.22 -33.85 -3.94
CA SER A 17 -4.99 -32.65 -4.32
C SER A 17 -4.74 -31.44 -3.41
N ALA A 18 -4.36 -31.67 -2.15
CA ALA A 18 -3.95 -30.60 -1.24
C ALA A 18 -2.52 -30.14 -1.57
N GLU A 19 -1.62 -31.06 -1.92
CA GLU A 19 -0.26 -30.72 -2.32
C GLU A 19 -0.23 -29.89 -3.61
N GLU A 20 -1.02 -30.26 -4.62
CA GLU A 20 -1.20 -29.47 -5.85
C GLU A 20 -1.69 -28.05 -5.54
N GLN A 21 -2.69 -27.94 -4.67
CA GLN A 21 -3.21 -26.65 -4.22
C GLN A 21 -2.14 -25.84 -3.48
N PHE A 22 -1.35 -26.48 -2.61
CA PHE A 22 -0.28 -25.83 -1.87
C PHE A 22 0.81 -25.30 -2.80
N ARG A 23 1.21 -26.09 -3.82
CA ARG A 23 2.18 -25.67 -4.84
C ARG A 23 1.68 -24.46 -5.63
N THR A 24 0.40 -24.45 -5.99
CA THR A 24 -0.22 -23.30 -6.66
C THR A 24 -0.15 -22.05 -5.79
N THR A 25 -0.46 -22.19 -4.49
CA THR A 25 -0.38 -21.09 -3.53
C THR A 25 1.06 -20.61 -3.32
N LEU A 26 2.04 -21.51 -3.26
CA LEU A 26 3.45 -21.16 -3.18
C LEU A 26 3.90 -20.31 -4.37
N ALA A 27 3.55 -20.71 -5.59
CA ALA A 27 3.89 -19.96 -6.80
C ALA A 27 3.33 -18.54 -6.75
N TRP A 28 2.07 -18.39 -6.32
CA TRP A 28 1.44 -17.08 -6.13
C TRP A 28 2.16 -16.24 -5.05
N ILE A 29 2.57 -16.84 -3.92
CA ILE A 29 3.31 -16.14 -2.87
C ILE A 29 4.65 -15.61 -3.43
N GLU A 30 5.41 -16.45 -4.14
CA GLU A 30 6.69 -16.04 -4.72
C GLU A 30 6.53 -14.92 -5.75
N GLU A 31 5.52 -14.99 -6.61
CA GLU A 31 5.20 -13.92 -7.56
C GLU A 31 4.89 -12.60 -6.85
N ASN A 32 4.12 -12.65 -5.75
CA ASN A 32 3.71 -11.45 -5.03
C ASN A 32 4.78 -10.92 -4.06
N ARG A 33 5.86 -11.67 -3.81
CA ARG A 33 7.04 -11.20 -3.07
C ARG A 33 8.00 -10.38 -3.93
N ALA A 34 7.91 -10.49 -5.26
CA ALA A 34 8.73 -9.70 -6.18
C ALA A 34 8.43 -8.20 -6.06
N GLU A 35 9.33 -7.37 -6.62
CA GLU A 35 9.15 -5.92 -6.67
C GLU A 35 7.85 -5.56 -7.41
N GLY A 36 7.01 -4.73 -6.79
CA GLY A 36 5.67 -4.39 -7.29
C GLY A 36 4.56 -5.38 -6.92
N GLY A 37 4.90 -6.52 -6.32
CA GLY A 37 3.94 -7.49 -5.76
C GLY A 37 3.34 -7.03 -4.43
N CYS A 38 2.15 -7.53 -4.07
CA CYS A 38 1.44 -7.08 -2.87
C CYS A 38 2.11 -7.46 -1.54
N LEU A 39 3.05 -8.40 -1.55
CA LEU A 39 3.83 -8.85 -0.39
C LEU A 39 5.22 -8.22 -0.33
N GLY A 40 5.62 -7.45 -1.35
CA GLY A 40 6.97 -6.87 -1.44
C GLY A 40 7.33 -5.95 -0.27
N ASN A 41 6.33 -5.27 0.30
CA ASN A 41 6.51 -4.34 1.42
C ASN A 41 6.43 -5.01 2.80
N ILE A 42 6.22 -6.32 2.87
CA ILE A 42 6.13 -7.06 4.14
C ILE A 42 6.99 -8.34 4.11
N PRO A 43 8.28 -8.25 3.74
CA PRO A 43 9.11 -9.41 3.40
C PRO A 43 9.25 -10.40 4.56
N GLU A 44 9.40 -9.92 5.80
CA GLU A 44 9.53 -10.78 6.98
C GLU A 44 8.27 -11.61 7.24
N PHE A 45 7.09 -11.00 7.07
CA PHE A 45 5.82 -11.68 7.21
C PHE A 45 5.60 -12.66 6.04
N ALA A 46 5.85 -12.21 4.82
CA ALA A 46 5.68 -12.98 3.59
C ALA A 46 6.49 -14.28 3.60
N ASN A 47 7.74 -14.23 4.10
CA ASN A 47 8.63 -15.40 4.23
C ASN A 47 8.05 -16.51 5.11
N ARG A 48 7.12 -16.19 6.01
CA ARG A 48 6.52 -17.15 6.96
C ARG A 48 5.16 -17.68 6.51
N ILE A 49 4.55 -17.12 5.47
CA ILE A 49 3.22 -17.51 4.99
C ILE A 49 3.15 -19.02 4.67
N PRO A 50 4.08 -19.61 3.90
CA PRO A 50 4.01 -21.03 3.56
C PRO A 50 3.98 -21.96 4.78
N GLU A 51 4.88 -21.73 5.72
CA GLU A 51 4.98 -22.51 6.96
C GLU A 51 3.73 -22.35 7.82
N ASN A 52 3.20 -21.12 7.92
CA ASN A 52 2.01 -20.84 8.69
C ASN A 52 0.76 -21.50 8.10
N ILE A 53 0.62 -21.56 6.77
CA ILE A 53 -0.46 -22.31 6.11
C ILE A 53 -0.46 -23.76 6.59
N LEU A 54 0.70 -24.43 6.53
CA LEU A 54 0.81 -25.84 6.92
C LEU A 54 0.53 -26.06 8.41
N ARG A 55 1.01 -25.15 9.27
CA ARG A 55 0.73 -25.19 10.71
C ARG A 55 -0.75 -25.01 11.02
N ILE A 56 -1.40 -24.05 10.39
CA ILE A 56 -2.84 -23.81 10.56
C ILE A 56 -3.63 -25.02 10.04
N ALA A 57 -3.27 -25.56 8.87
CA ALA A 57 -3.91 -26.74 8.32
C ALA A 57 -3.79 -27.96 9.25
N ALA A 58 -2.61 -28.18 9.85
CA ALA A 58 -2.41 -29.23 10.83
C ALA A 58 -3.28 -29.04 12.08
N ASN A 59 -3.39 -27.80 12.58
CA ASN A 59 -4.25 -27.49 13.72
C ASN A 59 -5.73 -27.70 13.39
N LEU A 60 -6.19 -27.26 12.21
CA LEU A 60 -7.56 -27.44 11.75
C LEU A 60 -7.91 -28.92 11.59
N HIS A 61 -7.00 -29.73 11.03
CA HIS A 61 -7.18 -31.19 10.93
C HIS A 61 -7.48 -31.83 12.29
N VAL A 62 -6.76 -31.41 13.33
CA VAL A 62 -6.96 -31.90 14.70
C VAL A 62 -8.24 -31.35 15.33
N ILE A 63 -8.50 -30.05 15.19
CA ILE A 63 -9.66 -29.37 15.78
C ILE A 63 -10.97 -29.89 15.20
N GLU A 64 -11.00 -30.14 13.89
CA GLU A 64 -12.15 -30.73 13.20
C GLU A 64 -12.30 -32.25 13.41
N GLN A 65 -11.42 -32.85 14.23
CA GLN A 65 -11.42 -34.28 14.54
C GLN A 65 -11.38 -35.17 13.28
N ARG A 66 -10.62 -34.73 12.26
CA ARG A 66 -10.46 -35.51 11.03
C ARG A 66 -9.67 -36.78 11.32
N GLU A 67 -10.19 -37.90 10.82
CA GLU A 67 -9.54 -39.19 10.98
C GLU A 67 -8.26 -39.30 10.15
N GLY A 68 -7.32 -40.11 10.64
CA GLY A 68 -6.06 -40.39 9.96
C GLY A 68 -5.06 -39.24 10.01
N THR A 69 -4.03 -39.37 9.16
CA THR A 69 -2.86 -38.48 9.16
C THR A 69 -2.74 -37.66 7.87
N VAL A 70 -3.79 -37.65 7.05
CA VAL A 70 -3.77 -37.02 5.73
C VAL A 70 -4.68 -35.79 5.76
N ILE A 71 -4.06 -34.62 5.60
CA ILE A 71 -4.75 -33.34 5.48
C ILE A 71 -5.35 -33.25 4.08
N GLN A 72 -6.68 -33.16 4.05
CA GLN A 72 -7.45 -33.03 2.81
C GLN A 72 -7.43 -31.59 2.29
N ARG A 73 -7.75 -31.44 1.00
CA ARG A 73 -7.69 -30.15 0.30
C ARG A 73 -8.60 -29.09 0.92
N ASP A 74 -9.77 -29.48 1.43
CA ASP A 74 -10.72 -28.58 2.09
C ASP A 74 -10.11 -27.93 3.35
N ILE A 75 -9.44 -28.72 4.20
CA ILE A 75 -8.73 -28.21 5.37
C ILE A 75 -7.63 -27.22 4.97
N LEU A 76 -6.83 -27.57 3.95
CA LEU A 76 -5.78 -26.70 3.47
C LEU A 76 -6.34 -25.39 2.91
N LEU A 77 -7.43 -25.43 2.15
CA LEU A 77 -8.10 -24.24 1.63
C LEU A 77 -8.59 -23.32 2.76
N SER A 78 -9.12 -23.89 3.84
CA SER A 78 -9.50 -23.12 5.03
C SER A 78 -8.28 -22.42 5.67
N ALA A 79 -7.15 -23.13 5.79
CA ALA A 79 -5.91 -22.54 6.27
C ALA A 79 -5.37 -21.41 5.38
N ILE A 80 -5.45 -21.60 4.05
CA ILE A 80 -5.07 -20.58 3.06
C ILE A 80 -5.97 -19.34 3.19
N ARG A 81 -7.28 -19.52 3.33
CA ARG A 81 -8.21 -18.39 3.51
C ARG A 81 -7.89 -17.59 4.77
N LEU A 82 -7.58 -18.28 5.88
CA LEU A 82 -7.19 -17.62 7.12
C LEU A 82 -5.88 -16.82 6.95
N ILE A 83 -4.85 -17.40 6.31
CA ILE A 83 -3.60 -16.67 6.13
C ILE A 83 -3.77 -15.47 5.21
N ILE A 84 -4.57 -15.57 4.15
CA ILE A 84 -4.86 -14.46 3.24
C ILE A 84 -5.49 -13.31 4.02
N PHE A 85 -6.52 -13.60 4.82
CA PHE A 85 -7.15 -12.59 5.66
C PHE A 85 -6.14 -11.91 6.59
N PHE A 86 -5.31 -12.68 7.32
CA PHE A 86 -4.30 -12.08 8.20
C PHE A 86 -3.21 -11.31 7.46
N THR A 87 -2.88 -11.73 6.24
CA THR A 87 -1.94 -11.02 5.36
C THR A 87 -2.51 -9.67 4.95
N GLU A 88 -3.77 -9.62 4.54
CA GLU A 88 -4.47 -8.37 4.22
C GLU A 88 -4.52 -7.42 5.41
N GLN A 89 -4.83 -7.94 6.61
CA GLN A 89 -4.81 -7.13 7.83
C GLN A 89 -3.40 -6.63 8.16
N HIS A 90 -2.38 -7.47 7.97
CA HIS A 90 -1.00 -7.07 8.19
C HIS A 90 -0.58 -5.97 7.22
N ILE A 91 -0.88 -6.09 5.93
CA ILE A 91 -0.62 -5.03 4.93
C ILE A 91 -1.37 -3.75 5.31
N ALA A 92 -2.63 -3.84 5.69
CA ALA A 92 -3.43 -2.65 6.05
C ALA A 92 -2.87 -1.91 7.28
N LEU A 93 -2.35 -2.64 8.27
CA LEU A 93 -1.81 -2.06 9.50
C LEU A 93 -0.34 -1.63 9.36
N PHE A 94 0.43 -2.36 8.55
CA PHE A 94 1.89 -2.38 8.62
C PHE A 94 2.59 -2.26 7.27
N GLY A 95 1.87 -2.45 6.16
CA GLY A 95 2.44 -2.43 4.80
C GLY A 95 2.95 -1.06 4.32
N GLU A 96 2.76 -0.02 5.13
CA GLU A 96 3.33 1.32 4.93
C GLU A 96 4.38 1.70 5.99
N ILE A 97 4.72 0.83 6.95
CA ILE A 97 5.68 1.19 8.01
C ILE A 97 7.06 1.52 7.42
N ASP A 98 7.47 0.79 6.39
CA ASP A 98 8.79 0.97 5.78
C ASP A 98 8.82 2.11 4.76
N VAL A 99 7.69 2.78 4.49
CA VAL A 99 7.66 3.97 3.64
C VAL A 99 8.10 5.17 4.48
N PRO A 100 9.16 5.91 4.09
CA PRO A 100 9.57 7.13 4.76
C PRO A 100 8.38 8.07 4.95
N LEU A 101 8.29 8.70 6.13
CA LEU A 101 7.14 9.50 6.51
C LEU A 101 6.86 10.63 5.52
N GLU A 102 7.93 11.19 4.96
CA GLU A 102 7.95 12.25 3.96
C GLU A 102 7.31 11.78 2.64
N GLU A 103 7.57 10.55 2.20
CA GLU A 103 6.97 9.97 1.00
C GLU A 103 5.47 9.67 1.21
N LYS A 104 5.13 9.12 2.38
CA LYS A 104 3.74 8.90 2.77
C LYS A 104 2.95 10.21 2.73
N TYR A 105 3.51 11.26 3.31
CA TYR A 105 2.89 12.58 3.29
C TYR A 105 2.89 13.24 1.91
N ALA A 106 3.94 13.03 1.10
CA ALA A 106 4.00 13.50 -0.28
C ALA A 106 2.83 12.94 -1.12
N ARG A 107 2.49 11.65 -0.96
CA ARG A 107 1.31 11.06 -1.61
C ARG A 107 0.01 11.75 -1.19
N ALA A 108 -0.19 11.97 0.10
CA ALA A 108 -1.38 12.66 0.61
C ALA A 108 -1.48 14.12 0.11
N VAL A 109 -0.34 14.83 0.04
CA VAL A 109 -0.26 16.17 -0.54
C VAL A 109 -0.58 16.14 -2.03
N LEU A 110 -0.03 15.20 -2.79
CA LEU A 110 -0.29 15.05 -4.22
C LEU A 110 -1.78 14.80 -4.51
N GLU A 111 -2.42 13.92 -3.76
CA GLU A 111 -3.87 13.68 -3.88
C GLU A 111 -4.68 14.94 -3.61
N TYR A 112 -4.33 15.69 -2.57
CA TYR A 112 -4.97 16.98 -2.28
C TYR A 112 -4.82 17.95 -3.46
N LEU A 113 -3.61 18.12 -3.98
CA LEU A 113 -3.32 19.02 -5.11
C LEU A 113 -4.08 18.63 -6.38
N ARG A 114 -4.21 17.32 -6.67
CA ARG A 114 -5.04 16.82 -7.79
C ARG A 114 -6.51 17.19 -7.63
N ARG A 115 -7.07 17.07 -6.43
CA ARG A 115 -8.47 17.49 -6.18
C ARG A 115 -8.66 18.99 -6.35
N GLU A 116 -7.72 19.80 -5.86
CA GLU A 116 -7.79 21.24 -6.03
C GLU A 116 -7.67 21.63 -7.51
N PHE A 117 -6.73 21.03 -8.24
CA PHE A 117 -6.59 21.19 -9.69
C PHE A 117 -7.92 20.92 -10.43
N LYS A 118 -8.57 19.79 -10.14
CA LYS A 118 -9.86 19.42 -10.74
C LYS A 118 -10.98 20.42 -10.44
N LYS A 119 -11.03 20.98 -9.21
CA LYS A 119 -12.01 22.02 -8.87
C LYS A 119 -11.81 23.29 -9.70
N PHE A 120 -10.57 23.66 -9.98
CA PHE A 120 -10.26 24.83 -10.82
C PHE A 120 -10.61 24.59 -12.28
N GLU A 121 -10.27 23.42 -12.83
CA GLU A 121 -10.61 23.03 -14.19
C GLU A 121 -12.12 23.13 -14.45
N VAL A 122 -12.94 22.58 -13.55
CA VAL A 122 -14.41 22.64 -13.63
C VAL A 122 -14.95 24.06 -13.58
N ARG A 123 -14.28 24.99 -12.86
CA ARG A 123 -14.75 26.37 -12.68
C ARG A 123 -14.28 27.34 -13.76
N GLY A 124 -13.46 26.89 -14.72
CA GLY A 124 -12.98 27.72 -15.83
C GLY A 124 -12.26 29.00 -15.39
N THR A 125 -11.74 29.03 -14.16
CA THR A 125 -11.25 30.26 -13.53
C THR A 125 -9.86 30.60 -14.08
N PRO A 126 -9.64 31.83 -14.60
CA PRO A 126 -8.32 32.25 -15.07
C PRO A 126 -7.42 32.53 -13.87
N TRP A 127 -6.66 31.52 -13.46
CA TRP A 127 -5.63 31.67 -12.44
C TRP A 127 -4.26 31.85 -13.08
N THR A 128 -3.43 32.74 -12.54
CA THR A 128 -2.17 33.24 -13.13
C THR A 128 -0.98 32.29 -12.96
N GLY A 129 -1.24 30.99 -12.95
CA GLY A 129 -0.29 29.92 -12.59
C GLY A 129 -0.85 29.16 -11.40
N TRP A 130 -0.82 27.84 -11.45
CA TRP A 130 -1.46 26.93 -10.50
C TRP A 130 -0.79 26.95 -9.12
N ILE A 131 -0.90 28.04 -8.36
CA ILE A 131 -0.15 28.30 -7.12
C ILE A 131 -0.94 27.98 -5.85
N VAL A 132 -0.73 26.84 -5.19
CA VAL A 132 -1.43 26.51 -3.94
C VAL A 132 -0.59 26.91 -2.72
N THR A 133 -1.17 27.61 -1.73
CA THR A 133 -0.42 28.04 -0.53
C THR A 133 -0.19 26.89 0.45
N VAL A 134 0.94 26.89 1.15
CA VAL A 134 1.26 25.88 2.19
C VAL A 134 0.18 25.87 3.28
N ARG A 135 -0.36 27.04 3.64
CA ARG A 135 -1.44 27.14 4.62
C ARG A 135 -2.71 26.41 4.18
N GLN A 136 -3.11 26.56 2.91
CA GLN A 136 -4.27 25.86 2.36
C GLN A 136 -4.02 24.34 2.35
N ILE A 137 -2.83 23.92 1.91
CA ILE A 137 -2.45 22.50 1.92
C ILE A 137 -2.53 21.96 3.34
N GLN A 138 -1.86 22.58 4.31
CA GLN A 138 -1.86 22.15 5.71
C GLN A 138 -3.26 22.08 6.32
N GLN A 139 -4.18 22.96 5.93
CA GLN A 139 -5.53 22.96 6.48
C GLN A 139 -6.38 21.77 5.99
N TYR A 140 -6.13 21.29 4.77
CA TYR A 140 -7.06 20.37 4.07
C TYR A 140 -6.43 19.06 3.57
N VAL A 141 -5.12 18.87 3.73
CA VAL A 141 -4.39 17.68 3.29
C VAL A 141 -4.56 16.51 4.25
N GLY A 142 -4.70 15.29 3.71
CA GLY A 142 -4.57 14.04 4.47
C GLY A 142 -5.37 13.95 5.77
N ASN A 143 -4.80 13.31 6.78
CA ASN A 143 -5.38 13.10 8.11
C ASN A 143 -4.91 14.19 9.11
N ALA A 144 -5.34 14.11 10.38
CA ALA A 144 -4.98 15.12 11.39
C ALA A 144 -3.47 15.20 11.69
N GLU A 145 -2.74 14.10 11.46
CA GLU A 145 -1.32 13.98 11.78
C GLU A 145 -0.46 14.88 10.90
N ILE A 146 -0.58 14.79 9.57
CA ILE A 146 0.15 15.66 8.64
C ILE A 146 -0.19 17.15 8.84
N ARG A 147 -1.43 17.45 9.24
CA ARG A 147 -1.87 18.84 9.47
C ARG A 147 -1.28 19.45 10.75
N SER A 148 -0.89 18.60 11.70
CA SER A 148 -0.44 19.02 13.04
C SER A 148 0.86 19.82 13.00
N LYS A 149 1.75 19.54 12.04
CA LYS A 149 3.03 20.23 11.89
C LYS A 149 3.20 20.73 10.48
N ARG A 150 3.58 22.00 10.35
CA ARG A 150 3.86 22.61 9.05
C ARG A 150 5.03 21.92 8.35
N ASP A 151 6.02 21.47 9.11
CA ASP A 151 7.24 20.89 8.56
C ASP A 151 6.95 19.58 7.80
N TYR A 152 6.02 18.74 8.30
CA TYR A 152 5.57 17.55 7.58
C TYR A 152 4.99 17.84 6.19
N VAL A 153 4.25 18.95 6.05
CA VAL A 153 3.74 19.40 4.76
C VAL A 153 4.88 19.91 3.89
N VAL A 154 5.86 20.62 4.47
CA VAL A 154 7.00 21.17 3.73
C VAL A 154 7.94 20.07 3.24
N ASP A 155 8.26 19.08 4.07
CA ASP A 155 9.10 17.94 3.71
C ASP A 155 8.45 17.14 2.56
N ALA A 156 7.14 16.89 2.66
CA ALA A 156 6.36 16.30 1.58
C ALA A 156 6.41 17.11 0.27
N LEU A 157 6.40 18.45 0.36
CA LEU A 157 6.52 19.33 -0.81
C LEU A 157 7.93 19.31 -1.41
N TYR A 158 8.99 19.15 -0.59
CA TYR A 158 10.34 18.95 -1.09
C TYR A 158 10.48 17.64 -1.87
N VAL A 159 9.86 16.54 -1.40
CA VAL A 159 9.79 15.28 -2.15
C VAL A 159 9.11 15.50 -3.51
N LEU A 160 7.92 16.12 -3.53
CA LEU A 160 7.22 16.39 -4.79
C LEU A 160 7.97 17.33 -5.74
N ALA A 161 8.76 18.27 -5.20
CA ALA A 161 9.59 19.15 -5.99
C ALA A 161 10.80 18.42 -6.59
N HIS A 162 11.41 17.51 -5.82
CA HIS A 162 12.49 16.65 -6.29
C HIS A 162 12.04 15.77 -7.46
N GLU A 163 10.83 15.22 -7.39
CA GLU A 163 10.19 14.44 -8.45
C GLU A 163 9.70 15.28 -9.65
N GLY A 164 9.92 16.60 -9.64
CA GLY A 164 9.52 17.48 -10.74
C GLY A 164 8.01 17.62 -10.93
N ILE A 165 7.22 17.39 -9.87
CA ILE A 165 5.75 17.48 -9.88
C ILE A 165 5.29 18.91 -9.58
N VAL A 166 5.99 19.59 -8.67
CA VAL A 166 5.70 20.98 -8.27
C VAL A 166 6.97 21.83 -8.27
N ARG A 167 6.80 23.15 -8.33
CA ARG A 167 7.86 24.12 -8.06
C ARG A 167 7.57 24.84 -6.74
N LEU A 168 8.56 24.92 -5.86
CA LEU A 168 8.43 25.61 -4.58
C LEU A 168 8.61 27.12 -4.77
N ASN A 169 7.74 27.92 -4.12
CA ASN A 169 7.87 29.36 -4.03
C ASN A 169 8.24 29.76 -2.60
N PHE A 170 9.24 30.63 -2.48
CA PHE A 170 9.83 31.02 -1.21
C PHE A 170 9.49 32.47 -0.86
N ALA A 171 9.20 32.72 0.41
CA ALA A 171 9.18 34.06 0.99
C ALA A 171 10.58 34.48 1.43
N PRO A 172 10.80 35.78 1.76
CA PRO A 172 12.06 36.23 2.36
C PRO A 172 12.46 35.34 3.55
N GLY A 173 13.73 34.91 3.58
CA GLY A 173 14.24 33.96 4.57
C GLY A 173 14.00 32.48 4.23
N GLU A 174 13.89 32.14 2.93
CA GLU A 174 13.88 30.76 2.40
C GLU A 174 12.73 29.87 2.90
N LYS A 175 11.65 30.47 3.40
CA LYS A 175 10.46 29.71 3.82
C LYS A 175 9.56 29.42 2.63
N VAL A 176 9.26 28.14 2.39
CA VAL A 176 8.27 27.72 1.39
C VAL A 176 6.89 28.29 1.77
N VAL A 177 6.28 29.09 0.91
CA VAL A 177 4.97 29.71 1.18
C VAL A 177 3.85 29.21 0.27
N SER A 178 4.22 28.76 -0.92
CA SER A 178 3.28 28.18 -1.88
C SER A 178 4.04 27.27 -2.83
N VAL A 179 3.28 26.50 -3.61
CA VAL A 179 3.80 25.67 -4.69
C VAL A 179 3.06 25.92 -5.96
N GLN A 180 3.78 25.96 -7.07
CA GLN A 180 3.23 26.00 -8.41
C GLN A 180 3.14 24.58 -8.96
N LEU A 181 1.95 24.15 -9.39
CA LEU A 181 1.77 22.88 -10.09
C LEU A 181 2.39 22.97 -11.49
N LEU A 182 3.08 21.92 -11.91
CA LEU A 182 3.76 21.88 -13.20
C LEU A 182 2.88 21.20 -14.25
N ASP A 183 2.79 21.83 -15.42
CA ASP A 183 1.98 21.34 -16.56
C ASP A 183 2.45 19.97 -17.05
N SER A 184 3.73 19.63 -16.86
CA SER A 184 4.32 18.33 -17.17
C SER A 184 3.63 17.17 -16.43
N HIS A 185 3.05 17.42 -15.25
CA HIS A 185 2.40 16.39 -14.44
C HIS A 185 0.88 16.53 -14.39
N PHE A 186 0.36 17.76 -14.40
CA PHE A 186 -1.09 18.01 -14.24
C PHE A 186 -1.81 18.32 -15.56
N GLY A 187 -1.08 18.51 -16.67
CA GLY A 187 -1.62 18.83 -17.99
C GLY A 187 -1.73 20.33 -18.26
N THR A 188 -1.73 20.70 -19.54
CA THR A 188 -1.89 22.08 -20.02
C THR A 188 -3.36 22.49 -20.10
N ARG A 189 -3.64 23.81 -20.10
CA ARG A 189 -5.00 24.33 -20.34
C ARG A 189 -5.57 23.77 -21.65
N PRO A 190 -6.87 23.44 -21.73
CA PRO A 190 -7.54 23.11 -22.99
C PRO A 190 -7.51 24.24 -24.05
N LYS A 191 -7.13 25.46 -23.66
CA LYS A 191 -7.06 26.63 -24.55
C LYS A 191 -5.75 26.75 -25.34
N ASP A 192 -4.73 25.94 -25.03
CA ASP A 192 -3.44 25.98 -25.72
C ASP A 192 -3.29 24.88 -26.79
N ILE A 193 -4.36 24.12 -27.05
CA ILE A 193 -4.44 23.26 -28.23
C ILE A 193 -4.79 24.17 -29.42
N PRO A 194 -3.87 24.41 -30.38
CA PRO A 194 -4.22 25.15 -31.58
C PRO A 194 -5.38 24.43 -32.26
N LYS A 195 -6.47 25.17 -32.53
CA LYS A 195 -7.57 24.63 -33.34
C LYS A 195 -6.96 24.17 -34.66
N PRO A 196 -7.24 22.95 -35.13
CA PRO A 196 -6.83 22.56 -36.47
C PRO A 196 -7.50 23.53 -37.45
N ASP A 197 -6.67 24.18 -38.29
CA ASP A 197 -7.16 24.99 -39.39
C ASP A 197 -8.01 24.10 -40.29
N HIS A 198 -9.32 24.35 -40.28
CA HIS A 198 -10.22 23.78 -41.27
C HIS A 198 -10.06 24.61 -42.55
N HIS A 199 -9.16 24.13 -43.42
CA HIS A 199 -9.16 24.45 -44.85
C HIS A 199 -10.21 23.61 -45.59
#